data_AF-A0A354MAJ1-F1
#
_entry.id   AF-A0A354MAJ1-F1
#
_cell.length_a   1.000
_cell.length_b   1.000
_cell.length_c   1.000
_cell.angle_alpha   90.00
_cell.angle_beta   90.00
_cell.angle_gamma   90.00
#
_symmetry.space_group_name_H-M   'P 1'
#
loop_
_entity.id
_entity.type
_entity.pdbx_description
1 polymer ?
#
loop_
_entity_poly.entity_id
_entity_poly.type
_entity_poly.pdbx_seq_one_letter_code
_entity_poly.pdbx_strand_id
1 'polypeptide(L)' 'MERIKITACAKINLSLSVLGKREDGYHELDTVMQSVDLSDTVYIEKYSGIITDCRGISAEENIAA' A
#
# COMPACT_ATOMS: atom_id res chain seq x y z
N MET A 1 -5.62 23.98 10.01
CA MET A 1 -6.41 22.92 9.33
C MET A 1 -6.25 21.66 10.17
N GLU A 2 -7.33 20.91 10.37
CA GLU A 2 -7.28 19.68 11.17
C GLU A 2 -6.65 18.57 10.32
N ARG A 3 -5.59 17.94 10.85
CA ARG A 3 -4.85 16.87 10.19
C ARG A 3 -4.95 15.61 11.03
N ILE A 4 -5.41 14.53 10.43
CA ILE A 4 -5.52 13.23 11.10
C ILE A 4 -4.21 12.48 10.87
N LYS A 5 -3.62 11.95 11.94
CA LYS A 5 -2.45 11.07 11.90
C LYS A 5 -2.92 9.62 12.10
N ILE A 6 -2.52 8.73 11.21
CA ILE A 6 -2.85 7.31 11.22
C ILE A 6 -1.56 6.50 11.15
N THR A 7 -1.49 5.42 11.92
CA THR A 7 -0.42 4.44 11.85
C THR A 7 -0.85 3.29 10.94
N ALA A 8 -0.07 3.01 9.90
CA ALA A 8 -0.28 1.88 9.00
C ALA A 8 0.76 0.79 9.29
N CYS A 9 0.40 -0.18 10.14
CA CYS A 9 1.26 -1.29 10.51
C CYS A 9 1.60 -2.18 9.32
N ALA A 10 2.87 -2.55 9.19
CA ALA A 10 3.32 -3.59 8.29
C ALA A 10 2.82 -4.97 8.77
N LYS A 11 2.89 -5.95 7.87
CA LYS A 11 2.59 -7.34 8.18
C LYS A 11 3.72 -8.25 7.76
N ILE A 12 3.83 -9.38 8.45
CA ILE A 12 4.60 -10.54 8.03
C ILE A 12 3.68 -11.75 7.88
N ASN A 13 4.07 -12.70 7.05
CA ASN A 13 3.42 -14.01 6.98
C ASN A 13 4.23 -14.97 7.86
N LEU A 14 3.68 -15.43 8.98
CA LEU A 14 4.32 -16.42 9.84
C LEU A 14 4.30 -17.83 9.22
N SER A 15 3.30 -18.08 8.38
CA SER A 15 3.24 -19.23 7.48
C SER A 15 2.64 -18.81 6.15
N LEU A 16 3.05 -19.49 5.07
CA LEU A 16 2.45 -19.31 3.75
C LEU A 16 2.59 -20.62 2.97
N SER A 17 1.46 -21.11 2.46
CA SER A 17 1.35 -22.26 1.58
C SER A 17 0.61 -21.84 0.32
N VAL A 18 1.15 -22.24 -0.84
CA VAL A 18 0.46 -22.09 -2.13
C VAL A 18 -0.29 -23.39 -2.40
N LEU A 19 -1.62 -23.33 -2.40
CA LEU A 19 -2.46 -24.53 -2.59
C LEU A 19 -2.62 -24.91 -4.06
N GLY A 20 -2.57 -23.93 -4.95
CA GLY A 20 -2.66 -24.16 -6.39
C GLY A 20 -2.87 -22.87 -7.19
N LYS A 21 -2.84 -23.00 -8.50
CA LYS A 21 -3.15 -21.91 -9.44
C LYS A 21 -4.64 -21.94 -9.78
N ARG A 22 -5.27 -20.78 -9.73
CA ARG A 22 -6.68 -20.53 -10.08
C ARG A 22 -6.82 -20.26 -11.58
N GLU A 23 -8.03 -20.41 -12.10
CA GLU A 23 -8.35 -20.19 -13.52
C GLU A 23 -8.12 -18.73 -13.98
N ASP A 24 -8.20 -17.77 -13.05
CA ASP A 24 -7.95 -16.34 -13.30
C ASP A 24 -6.45 -15.98 -13.31
N GLY A 25 -5.56 -16.96 -13.19
CA GLY A 25 -4.11 -16.76 -13.21
C GLY A 25 -3.48 -16.47 -11.85
N TYR A 26 -4.27 -16.32 -10.78
CA TYR A 26 -3.78 -16.13 -9.42
C TYR A 26 -3.51 -17.47 -8.72
N HIS A 27 -3.05 -17.42 -7.47
CA HIS A 27 -2.88 -18.60 -6.63
C HIS A 27 -3.81 -18.56 -5.43
N GLU A 28 -4.32 -19.73 -5.05
CA GLU A 28 -4.96 -19.93 -3.76
C GLU A 28 -3.88 -20.08 -2.69
N LEU A 29 -4.00 -19.31 -1.60
CA LEU A 29 -3.02 -19.26 -0.52
C LEU A 29 -3.68 -19.63 0.80
N ASP A 30 -2.97 -20.40 1.62
CA ASP A 30 -3.24 -20.57 3.05
C ASP A 30 -2.10 -19.90 3.83
N THR A 31 -2.42 -19.01 4.76
CA THR A 31 -1.42 -18.16 5.43
C THR A 31 -1.88 -17.70 6.81
N VAL A 32 -0.92 -17.57 7.73
CA VAL A 32 -1.10 -16.84 9.00
C VAL A 32 -0.39 -15.49 8.89
N MET A 33 -1.18 -14.42 8.81
CA MET A 33 -0.67 -13.04 8.77
C MET A 33 -0.64 -12.43 10.16
N GLN A 34 0.45 -11.72 10.48
CA GLN A 34 0.63 -11.01 11.75
C GLN A 34 1.06 -9.57 11.47
N SER A 35 0.31 -8.61 12.02
CA SER A 35 0.75 -7.21 12.06
C SER A 35 1.91 -7.03 13.02
N VAL A 36 2.85 -6.15 12.67
CA VAL A 36 4.01 -5.82 13.51
C VAL A 36 4.09 -4.31 13.76
N ASP A 37 4.88 -3.91 14.75
CA ASP A 37 4.98 -2.50 15.15
C ASP A 37 5.72 -1.61 14.13
N LEU A 38 6.47 -2.21 13.20
CA LEU A 38 7.01 -1.49 12.04
C LEU A 38 5.84 -0.93 11.22
N SER A 39 5.84 0.37 10.96
CA SER A 39 4.69 1.05 10.39
C SER A 39 5.06 2.31 9.61
N ASP A 40 4.20 2.65 8.64
CA ASP A 40 4.19 3.96 8.03
C ASP A 40 3.34 4.93 8.85
N THR A 41 3.71 6.21 8.82
CA THR A 41 2.87 7.30 9.34
C THR A 41 2.15 7.99 8.20
N VAL A 42 0.83 7.83 8.17
CA VAL A 42 -0.04 8.46 7.17
C VAL A 42 -0.69 9.70 7.78
N TYR A 43 -0.70 10.78 7.02
CA TYR A 43 -1.42 11.98 7.40
C TYR A 43 -2.48 12.33 6.36
N ILE A 44 -3.69 12.62 6.84
CA ILE A 44 -4.83 12.99 6.01
C ILE A 44 -5.27 14.40 6.38
N GLU A 45 -5.45 15.23 5.36
CA GLU A 45 -5.89 16.62 5.49
C GLU A 45 -6.88 16.94 4.38
N LYS A 46 -7.94 17.69 4.71
CA LYS A 46 -8.89 18.17 3.72
C LYS A 46 -8.23 19.24 2.85
N TYR A 47 -8.30 19.07 1.54
CA TYR A 47 -7.78 20.05 0.58
C TYR A 47 -8.85 20.43 -0.46
N SER A 48 -8.83 21.68 -0.92
CA SER A 48 -9.76 22.21 -1.93
C SER A 48 -9.04 22.40 -3.27
N GLY A 49 -8.74 21.30 -3.95
CA GLY A 49 -8.05 21.31 -5.23
C GLY A 49 -7.32 20.00 -5.50
N ILE A 50 -6.58 19.96 -6.61
CA ILE A 50 -5.72 18.85 -6.98
C ILE A 50 -4.30 19.40 -7.09
N ILE A 51 -3.36 18.79 -6.37
CA ILE A 51 -1.91 19.05 -6.51
C ILE A 51 -1.27 17.73 -6.89
N THR A 52 -0.38 17.76 -7.88
CA THR A 52 0.52 16.66 -8.21
C THR A 52 1.95 17.07 -7.85
N ASP A 53 2.63 16.29 -7.00
CA ASP A 53 4.06 16.43 -6.69
C ASP A 53 4.71 15.05 -6.89
N CYS A 54 5.46 14.90 -7.97
CA CYS A 54 6.22 13.69 -8.28
C CYS A 54 7.70 14.00 -8.09
N ARG A 55 8.27 13.62 -6.94
CA ARG A 55 9.71 13.79 -6.70
C ARG A 55 10.48 12.59 -7.23
N GLY A 56 11.39 12.84 -8.17
CA GLY A 56 12.37 11.85 -8.64
C GLY A 56 11.99 11.05 -9.89
N ILE A 57 10.92 11.41 -10.61
CA ILE A 57 10.58 10.84 -11.92
C ILE A 57 10.40 12.01 -12.90
N SER A 58 11.08 11.98 -14.05
CA SER A 58 10.88 12.99 -15.11
C SER A 58 9.48 12.81 -15.72
N ALA A 59 8.84 13.91 -16.11
CA ALA A 59 7.48 13.91 -16.64
C ALA A 59 7.28 12.98 -17.85
N GLU A 60 8.36 12.69 -18.57
CA GLU A 60 8.40 11.85 -19.78
C GLU A 60 8.10 10.36 -19.49
N GLU A 61 8.28 9.90 -18.24
CA GLU A 61 7.98 8.54 -17.80
C GLU A 61 6.63 8.43 -17.07
N ASN A 62 5.90 9.55 -16.95
CA ASN A 62 4.64 9.61 -16.24
C ASN A 62 3.46 9.38 -17.19
N ILE A 63 2.88 8.18 -17.13
CA ILE A 63 1.70 7.77 -17.90
C ILE A 63 0.41 8.53 -17.49
N ALA A 64 0.49 9.42 -16.50
CA ALA A 64 -0.60 10.27 -16.02
C ALA A 64 -0.39 11.78 -16.30
N ALA A 65 0.56 12.15 -17.17
CA ALA A 65 0.69 13.50 -17.72
C ALA A 65 -0.09 13.64 -19.05
#